data_AF-A0A4Q9HXT1-F1
#
_entry.id   AF-A0A4Q9HXT1-F1
#
_cell.length_a   1.000
_cell.length_b   1.000
_cell.length_c   1.000
_cell.angle_alpha   90.00
_cell.angle_beta   90.00
_cell.angle_gamma   90.00
#
_symmetry.space_group_name_H-M   'P 1'
#
loop_
_entity.id
_entity.type
_entity.pdbx_description
1 polymer ?
#
loop_
_entity_poly.entity_id
_entity_poly.type
_entity_poly.pdbx_seq_one_letter_code
_entity_poly.pdbx_strand_id
1 'polypeptide(L)'
;MYRRCASCRSAGSRPPHGHTAAAPRCVLAATFPERRAHPWSETRRAARAPGRWCSGSQRGLPRVCQHVVRSDGVFLVPKTLNVGPLPDNGWYTDPTAWSTEAATSYPHPAYSHPRRAYGVGDVVDYLYQGIPGEKVDWASQAIREASRTGDYGAVIRLARNEARFSQKQLGEACGISQSAVSRLEGRGSGSYETAQLARVTTCLQIPPYLVGLADHSAALARRAEGTDMERRKFLGGAAATAATQALPVLSAPQGQAREEGRVAALRAATTAFRRLDGSTPSRQLAETVLAHLRLAQMLARENDHEDERGGLAAVGSEVASLAGWLHWDMGDYGSARIWYGASIKAARRAANPLLAAYQMGSLAQFEAHAGNAAQGLSLTRSARRQLGSGLIAIADAWLCGVEALAHAAAGDKDATDTALATAARRAEQIEYEEAPPWPWVFSFTEAKVAATRVSCGARLGLPQWVSSAQDSAAAVMASGHEKQRALLLLDVAAGHLASGRLDGAFTLAAQAVEIGLRYKSGRIVERARAVRREYASATPPKVVRDFDDRLHGVFL
;
A
#
# COMPACT_ATOMS: atom_id res chain seq x y z
N MET A 1 -41.88 29.08 53.94
CA MET A 1 -40.44 29.28 54.24
C MET A 1 -39.86 30.06 53.04
N TYR A 2 -39.32 31.28 53.23
CA TYR A 2 -37.90 31.61 53.50
C TYR A 2 -36.94 31.18 52.36
N ARG A 3 -36.08 32.04 51.76
CA ARG A 3 -35.88 33.51 51.91
C ARG A 3 -34.97 34.08 50.79
N ARG A 4 -35.24 35.34 50.33
CA ARG A 4 -34.34 36.28 49.55
C ARG A 4 -33.95 35.86 48.11
N CYS A 5 -33.79 36.72 47.09
CA CYS A 5 -33.33 38.12 46.88
C CYS A 5 -31.80 38.32 46.85
N ALA A 6 -31.20 39.20 46.02
CA ALA A 6 -31.62 39.91 44.78
C ALA A 6 -30.44 40.74 44.17
N SER A 7 -30.41 40.99 42.86
CA SER A 7 -29.99 42.26 42.17
C SER A 7 -29.99 42.05 40.63
N CYS A 8 -30.15 43.01 39.70
CA CYS A 8 -30.53 44.44 39.63
C CYS A 8 -29.51 45.32 38.87
N ARG A 9 -29.76 45.57 37.56
CA ARG A 9 -29.62 46.86 36.80
C ARG A 9 -29.70 46.60 35.27
N SER A 10 -30.26 47.47 34.41
CA SER A 10 -31.18 48.62 34.58
C SER A 10 -31.78 49.07 33.22
N ALA A 11 -32.76 50.00 33.25
CA ALA A 11 -33.48 50.64 32.12
C ALA A 11 -32.58 51.32 31.05
N GLY A 12 -33.06 51.82 29.90
CA GLY A 12 -34.41 52.06 29.31
C GLY A 12 -34.25 52.49 27.83
N SER A 13 -35.18 53.05 27.03
CA SER A 13 -36.57 53.51 27.17
C SER A 13 -37.25 53.50 25.77
N ARG A 14 -38.57 53.75 25.63
CA ARG A 14 -39.31 53.79 24.34
C ARG A 14 -39.45 55.23 23.73
N PRO A 15 -40.40 55.54 22.80
CA PRO A 15 -40.16 55.81 21.37
C PRO A 15 -40.52 57.29 20.99
N PRO A 16 -40.85 57.66 19.71
CA PRO A 16 -42.23 57.49 19.23
C PRO A 16 -42.49 57.35 17.68
N HIS A 17 -43.70 56.86 17.37
CA HIS A 17 -44.56 57.04 16.17
C HIS A 17 -44.06 56.93 14.70
N GLY A 18 -44.85 56.20 13.89
CA GLY A 18 -44.77 56.15 12.42
C GLY A 18 -45.78 55.16 11.83
N HIS A 19 -46.58 55.58 10.85
CA HIS A 19 -47.76 54.87 10.32
C HIS A 19 -47.84 55.13 8.79
N THR A 20 -48.46 54.36 7.89
CA THR A 20 -49.45 53.24 7.92
C THR A 20 -49.27 52.44 6.58
N ALA A 21 -49.94 51.36 6.14
CA ALA A 21 -51.10 50.55 6.56
C ALA A 21 -51.08 49.13 5.87
N ALA A 22 -52.12 48.33 6.12
CA ALA A 22 -52.75 47.31 5.25
C ALA A 22 -51.92 46.19 4.57
N ALA A 23 -52.28 44.94 4.90
CA ALA A 23 -52.14 43.76 4.02
C ALA A 23 -53.51 43.45 3.36
N PRO A 24 -53.62 42.48 2.42
CA PRO A 24 -53.79 41.09 2.87
C PRO A 24 -53.08 40.02 1.99
N ARG A 25 -53.17 38.78 2.48
CA ARG A 25 -52.68 37.53 1.85
C ARG A 25 -53.26 37.27 0.46
N CYS A 26 -52.50 36.53 -0.36
CA CYS A 26 -53.06 35.49 -1.22
C CYS A 26 -52.38 34.14 -0.92
N VAL A 27 -53.18 33.07 -0.92
CA VAL A 27 -52.73 31.68 -0.83
C VAL A 27 -53.23 30.98 -2.07
N LEU A 28 -52.40 30.17 -2.73
CA LEU A 28 -52.82 29.31 -3.83
C LEU A 28 -52.22 27.93 -3.67
N ALA A 29 -53.10 26.93 -3.62
CA ALA A 29 -52.76 25.51 -3.64
C ALA A 29 -53.65 24.84 -4.69
N ALA A 30 -53.05 24.01 -5.53
CA ALA A 30 -53.71 23.17 -6.53
C ALA A 30 -52.86 21.88 -6.65
N THR A 31 -53.22 20.79 -5.97
CA THR A 31 -54.17 19.73 -6.39
C THR A 31 -53.66 18.86 -7.55
N PHE A 32 -53.48 17.57 -7.24
CA PHE A 32 -53.29 16.47 -8.19
C PHE A 32 -54.45 16.34 -9.20
N PRO A 33 -54.27 15.54 -10.26
CA PRO A 33 -55.03 14.29 -10.30
C PRO A 33 -54.19 13.04 -10.62
N GLU A 34 -54.54 11.92 -9.98
CA GLU A 34 -54.06 10.58 -10.34
C GLU A 34 -54.75 10.05 -11.62
N ARG A 35 -54.07 9.18 -12.39
CA ARG A 35 -54.74 8.16 -13.22
C ARG A 35 -53.98 6.84 -13.26
N ARG A 36 -54.45 5.91 -12.41
CA ARG A 36 -54.50 4.43 -12.49
C ARG A 36 -53.75 3.72 -13.64
N ALA A 37 -53.03 2.66 -13.28
CA ALA A 37 -52.66 1.57 -14.19
C ALA A 37 -53.82 0.57 -14.41
N HIS A 38 -53.74 -0.28 -15.44
CA HIS A 38 -54.12 -1.71 -15.41
C HIS A 38 -53.55 -2.45 -16.65
N PRO A 39 -53.41 -3.80 -16.63
CA PRO A 39 -52.60 -4.57 -17.59
C PRO A 39 -53.41 -5.32 -18.67
N TRP A 40 -52.71 -5.87 -19.68
CA TRP A 40 -53.16 -6.98 -20.52
C TRP A 40 -52.00 -7.98 -20.82
N SER A 41 -52.34 -9.15 -21.38
CA SER A 41 -51.67 -10.42 -21.11
C SER A 41 -50.91 -11.07 -22.29
N GLU A 42 -50.32 -12.25 -22.02
CA GLU A 42 -49.58 -13.09 -22.97
C GLU A 42 -50.39 -13.52 -24.22
N THR A 43 -49.69 -13.78 -25.34
CA THR A 43 -49.69 -15.14 -25.95
C THR A 43 -48.51 -15.33 -26.93
N ARG A 44 -48.42 -16.51 -27.58
CA ARG A 44 -47.18 -17.10 -28.12
C ARG A 44 -47.16 -17.30 -29.65
N ARG A 45 -45.94 -17.53 -30.15
CA ARG A 45 -45.52 -18.48 -31.22
C ARG A 45 -45.54 -18.05 -32.71
N ALA A 46 -44.35 -18.20 -33.32
CA ALA A 46 -44.07 -18.80 -34.64
C ALA A 46 -44.56 -18.10 -35.93
N ALA A 47 -43.99 -18.34 -37.12
CA ALA A 47 -42.62 -18.74 -37.54
C ALA A 47 -42.49 -18.65 -39.09
N ARG A 48 -41.24 -18.78 -39.60
CA ARG A 48 -40.83 -19.07 -41.00
C ARG A 48 -41.00 -17.98 -42.07
N ALA A 49 -39.89 -17.70 -42.77
CA ALA A 49 -39.88 -17.25 -44.17
C ALA A 49 -39.91 -18.48 -45.12
N PRO A 50 -40.25 -18.29 -46.42
CA PRO A 50 -39.21 -18.16 -47.45
C PRO A 50 -39.55 -17.10 -48.54
N GLY A 51 -38.69 -16.74 -49.50
CA GLY A 51 -37.26 -17.05 -49.67
C GLY A 51 -36.78 -17.08 -51.14
N ARG A 52 -35.52 -16.67 -51.39
CA ARG A 52 -34.75 -16.70 -52.66
C ARG A 52 -35.23 -15.80 -53.81
N TRP A 53 -34.30 -15.20 -54.55
CA TRP A 53 -33.82 -15.49 -55.93
C TRP A 53 -32.57 -14.58 -56.14
N CYS A 54 -31.42 -15.08 -56.59
CA CYS A 54 -30.90 -15.00 -57.98
C CYS A 54 -30.84 -13.57 -58.57
N SER A 55 -29.82 -13.11 -59.30
CA SER A 55 -28.43 -13.56 -59.55
C SER A 55 -27.77 -12.54 -60.50
N GLY A 56 -26.53 -12.08 -60.26
CA GLY A 56 -25.86 -11.12 -61.14
C GLY A 56 -24.38 -10.92 -60.81
N SER A 57 -23.55 -10.56 -61.80
CA SER A 57 -22.08 -10.66 -61.68
C SER A 57 -21.29 -9.54 -62.36
N GLN A 58 -20.09 -9.30 -61.82
CA GLN A 58 -18.91 -8.65 -62.42
C GLN A 58 -18.78 -7.12 -62.43
N ARG A 59 -17.68 -6.68 -61.78
CA ARG A 59 -16.69 -5.63 -62.14
C ARG A 59 -17.18 -4.19 -62.43
N GLY A 60 -16.68 -3.23 -61.64
CA GLY A 60 -16.74 -1.80 -61.96
C GLY A 60 -16.26 -0.88 -60.83
N LEU A 61 -14.95 -0.69 -60.68
CA LEU A 61 -14.35 0.45 -59.94
C LEU A 61 -14.09 1.61 -60.93
N PRO A 62 -13.82 2.86 -60.49
CA PRO A 62 -13.74 3.37 -59.11
C PRO A 62 -14.62 4.63 -58.84
N ARG A 63 -14.81 5.01 -57.56
CA ARG A 63 -14.76 6.44 -57.15
C ARG A 63 -14.59 6.70 -55.65
N VAL A 64 -13.75 7.71 -55.42
CA VAL A 64 -13.29 8.41 -54.21
C VAL A 64 -14.39 8.78 -53.18
N CYS A 65 -14.06 8.60 -51.90
CA CYS A 65 -14.56 9.24 -50.65
C CYS A 65 -16.06 9.54 -50.43
N GLN A 66 -16.61 9.05 -49.31
CA GLN A 66 -16.93 9.89 -48.13
C GLN A 66 -17.29 9.06 -46.87
N HIS A 67 -17.33 9.70 -45.69
CA HIS A 67 -17.65 9.07 -44.40
C HIS A 67 -19.14 8.75 -44.22
N VAL A 68 -19.47 7.61 -43.61
CA VAL A 68 -20.58 7.50 -42.65
C VAL A 68 -20.13 6.61 -41.47
N VAL A 69 -20.40 7.04 -40.25
CA VAL A 69 -20.28 6.22 -39.04
C VAL A 69 -21.68 5.82 -38.57
N ARG A 70 -21.93 4.51 -38.48
CA ARG A 70 -22.91 3.83 -37.60
C ARG A 70 -22.38 2.39 -37.45
N SER A 71 -22.11 1.82 -36.28
CA SER A 71 -22.82 1.84 -34.98
C SER A 71 -24.13 1.05 -35.01
N ASP A 72 -24.00 -0.28 -34.97
CA ASP A 72 -24.90 -1.21 -34.27
C ASP A 72 -24.03 -2.39 -33.80
N GLY A 73 -24.42 -3.08 -32.73
CA GLY A 73 -23.61 -4.13 -32.11
C GLY A 73 -24.42 -5.34 -31.70
N VAL A 74 -23.81 -6.25 -30.92
CA VAL A 74 -24.44 -7.04 -29.83
C VAL A 74 -23.36 -7.89 -29.16
N PHE A 75 -23.28 -7.86 -27.83
CA PHE A 75 -22.50 -8.82 -27.05
C PHE A 75 -23.32 -10.11 -26.87
N LEU A 76 -22.73 -11.26 -27.20
CA LEU A 76 -23.27 -12.56 -26.79
C LEU A 76 -22.50 -13.07 -25.57
N VAL A 77 -23.22 -13.25 -24.45
CA VAL A 77 -22.69 -13.80 -23.20
C VAL A 77 -23.10 -15.28 -23.07
N PRO A 78 -22.15 -16.24 -23.08
CA PRO A 78 -22.45 -17.63 -22.75
C PRO A 78 -22.87 -17.75 -21.27
N LYS A 79 -23.94 -18.52 -21.00
CA LYS A 79 -24.43 -18.74 -19.63
C LYS A 79 -23.55 -19.72 -18.86
N THR A 80 -23.35 -19.41 -17.58
CA THR A 80 -23.12 -20.32 -16.44
C THR A 80 -22.82 -21.79 -16.77
N LEU A 81 -21.56 -22.21 -16.63
CA LEU A 81 -21.20 -23.62 -16.49
C LEU A 81 -21.09 -23.99 -15.00
N ASN A 82 -21.73 -25.10 -14.63
CA ASN A 82 -21.77 -25.62 -13.27
C ASN A 82 -20.53 -26.49 -13.02
N VAL A 83 -19.73 -26.18 -11.99
CA VAL A 83 -18.44 -26.85 -11.74
C VAL A 83 -18.62 -27.93 -10.66
N GLY A 84 -18.85 -29.17 -11.12
CA GLY A 84 -18.67 -30.36 -10.29
C GLY A 84 -17.19 -30.63 -9.96
N PRO A 85 -16.89 -31.57 -9.04
CA PRO A 85 -15.52 -31.85 -8.64
C PRO A 85 -14.69 -32.43 -9.80
N LEU A 86 -13.45 -31.99 -9.92
CA LEU A 86 -12.44 -32.60 -10.80
C LEU A 86 -11.82 -33.82 -10.10
N PRO A 87 -11.59 -34.94 -10.81
CA PRO A 87 -11.04 -36.15 -10.22
C PRO A 87 -9.50 -36.11 -10.08
N ASP A 88 -8.97 -36.90 -9.15
CA ASP A 88 -7.56 -37.26 -9.12
C ASP A 88 -7.15 -38.03 -10.39
N ASN A 89 -5.97 -37.71 -10.92
CA ASN A 89 -5.21 -38.56 -11.83
C ASN A 89 -3.72 -38.20 -11.72
N GLY A 90 -2.92 -39.12 -11.19
CA GLY A 90 -1.47 -38.94 -11.11
C GLY A 90 -0.77 -39.26 -12.44
N TRP A 91 0.40 -38.65 -12.65
CA TRP A 91 1.34 -39.04 -13.70
C TRP A 91 2.75 -39.12 -13.10
N TYR A 92 3.46 -40.20 -13.45
CA TYR A 92 4.76 -40.56 -12.86
C TYR A 92 5.69 -41.01 -13.99
N THR A 93 6.73 -40.22 -14.28
CA THR A 93 7.82 -40.59 -15.20
C THR A 93 9.13 -39.96 -14.72
N ASP A 94 9.94 -40.81 -14.08
CA ASP A 94 11.42 -40.88 -14.00
C ASP A 94 12.28 -39.67 -14.49
N PRO A 95 13.19 -39.12 -13.64
CA PRO A 95 14.16 -38.09 -14.03
C PRO A 95 15.60 -38.60 -14.18
N THR A 96 16.08 -38.83 -15.41
CA THR A 96 17.52 -39.03 -15.72
C THR A 96 17.96 -38.40 -17.05
N ALA A 97 19.27 -38.10 -17.17
CA ALA A 97 19.93 -37.26 -18.20
C ALA A 97 19.51 -35.77 -18.17
N TRP A 98 20.37 -34.79 -18.46
CA TRP A 98 21.65 -34.79 -19.18
C TRP A 98 22.88 -34.43 -18.31
N SER A 99 24.07 -34.57 -18.90
CA SER A 99 25.39 -34.56 -18.25
C SER A 99 26.12 -33.20 -18.23
N THR A 100 27.22 -33.18 -17.47
CA THR A 100 28.24 -32.12 -17.35
C THR A 100 28.89 -31.68 -18.67
N GLU A 101 29.13 -30.36 -18.81
CA GLU A 101 30.32 -29.68 -19.37
C GLU A 101 29.98 -28.17 -19.58
N ALA A 102 30.90 -27.19 -19.58
CA ALA A 102 32.29 -27.12 -19.15
C ALA A 102 32.60 -25.69 -18.65
N ALA A 103 33.61 -25.51 -17.80
CA ALA A 103 34.05 -24.18 -17.37
C ALA A 103 35.00 -23.54 -18.39
N THR A 104 34.81 -22.27 -18.73
CA THR A 104 35.75 -21.51 -19.59
C THR A 104 36.05 -20.15 -18.98
N SER A 105 37.32 -19.91 -18.63
CA SER A 105 37.78 -18.63 -18.04
C SER A 105 38.07 -17.58 -19.13
N TYR A 106 37.83 -16.30 -18.80
CA TYR A 106 38.35 -15.16 -19.57
C TYR A 106 39.19 -14.24 -18.66
N PRO A 107 40.33 -13.69 -19.15
CA PRO A 107 41.28 -12.96 -18.32
C PRO A 107 40.91 -11.48 -18.12
N HIS A 108 41.24 -10.95 -16.95
CA HIS A 108 41.14 -9.52 -16.65
C HIS A 108 42.49 -8.81 -16.92
N PRO A 109 42.52 -7.72 -17.70
CA PRO A 109 43.75 -6.94 -17.87
C PRO A 109 44.07 -6.13 -16.61
N ALA A 110 45.34 -6.09 -16.22
CA ALA A 110 45.81 -5.35 -15.06
C ALA A 110 46.10 -3.88 -15.41
N TYR A 111 45.74 -2.97 -14.50
CA TYR A 111 46.22 -1.59 -14.49
C TYR A 111 46.89 -1.29 -13.14
N SER A 112 48.14 -0.83 -13.19
CA SER A 112 49.00 -0.62 -12.02
C SER A 112 49.39 0.84 -11.87
N HIS A 113 49.07 1.45 -10.72
CA HIS A 113 49.65 2.72 -10.29
C HIS A 113 49.83 2.76 -8.76
N PRO A 114 50.66 3.68 -8.22
CA PRO A 114 51.68 3.27 -7.24
C PRO A 114 51.23 3.31 -5.77
N ARG A 115 51.85 2.43 -4.97
CA ARG A 115 51.83 2.50 -3.51
C ARG A 115 52.52 3.78 -3.04
N ARG A 116 51.82 4.61 -2.26
CA ARG A 116 52.45 5.39 -1.17
C ARG A 116 52.09 4.72 0.13
N ALA A 117 53.09 4.34 0.91
CA ALA A 117 52.89 3.70 2.20
C ALA A 117 52.67 4.76 3.28
N TYR A 118 51.50 4.68 3.93
CA TYR A 118 51.34 5.05 5.33
C TYR A 118 50.98 3.77 6.09
N GLY A 119 51.51 3.61 7.30
CA GLY A 119 51.46 2.33 8.02
C GLY A 119 50.04 1.92 8.41
N VAL A 120 49.59 0.77 7.92
CA VAL A 120 48.29 0.17 8.29
C VAL A 120 48.42 -0.66 9.58
N GLY A 121 49.23 -0.17 10.53
CA GLY A 121 49.42 -0.77 11.86
C GLY A 121 48.48 -0.15 12.88
N ASP A 122 48.68 1.14 13.16
CA ASP A 122 48.17 1.79 14.37
C ASP A 122 46.69 2.25 14.28
N VAL A 123 46.04 2.08 13.13
CA VAL A 123 44.64 2.51 12.89
C VAL A 123 43.62 1.42 13.25
N VAL A 124 44.05 0.15 13.36
CA VAL A 124 43.14 -0.98 13.58
C VAL A 124 42.73 -1.11 15.06
N ASP A 125 43.67 -0.93 16.00
CA ASP A 125 43.39 -1.03 17.44
C ASP A 125 42.40 0.03 17.93
N TYR A 126 42.45 1.25 17.37
CA TYR A 126 41.56 2.36 17.73
C TYR A 126 40.08 2.15 17.31
N LEU A 127 39.79 1.12 16.51
CA LEU A 127 38.44 0.78 16.07
C LEU A 127 37.85 -0.46 16.77
N TYR A 128 38.64 -1.17 17.59
CA TYR A 128 38.19 -2.36 18.33
C TYR A 128 38.28 -2.26 19.85
N GLN A 129 39.02 -1.28 20.40
CA GLN A 129 38.86 -0.92 21.81
C GLN A 129 37.59 -0.07 21.98
N GLY A 130 36.56 -0.67 22.57
CA GLY A 130 35.25 -0.03 22.76
C GLY A 130 35.35 1.26 23.57
N ILE A 131 34.71 2.33 23.07
CA ILE A 131 34.77 3.69 23.63
C ILE A 131 34.38 3.66 25.12
N PRO A 132 35.26 4.06 26.06
CA PRO A 132 34.93 4.18 27.48
C PRO A 132 34.14 5.47 27.73
N GLY A 133 32.89 5.48 27.28
CA GLY A 133 31.91 6.54 27.49
C GLY A 133 30.54 5.93 27.77
N GLU A 134 29.67 6.67 28.45
CA GLU A 134 28.32 6.22 28.75
C GLU A 134 27.54 5.94 27.44
N LYS A 135 26.73 4.88 27.46
CA LYS A 135 26.05 4.35 26.27
C LYS A 135 24.92 5.29 25.87
N VAL A 136 25.24 6.27 25.01
CA VAL A 136 24.41 7.42 24.60
C VAL A 136 22.91 7.08 24.57
N ASP A 137 22.11 7.82 25.33
CA ASP A 137 20.67 7.56 25.42
C ASP A 137 19.92 8.07 24.18
N TRP A 138 19.88 7.19 23.18
CA TRP A 138 19.06 7.32 21.98
C TRP A 138 17.55 7.40 22.24
N ALA A 139 17.08 7.15 23.48
CA ALA A 139 15.69 7.35 23.90
C ALA A 139 15.47 8.69 24.63
N SER A 140 16.50 9.51 24.83
CA SER A 140 16.35 10.84 25.45
C SER A 140 15.39 11.73 24.65
N GLN A 141 14.56 12.50 25.35
CA GLN A 141 13.51 13.32 24.72
C GLN A 141 14.09 14.37 23.76
N ALA A 142 15.26 14.92 24.08
CA ALA A 142 15.96 15.90 23.25
C ALA A 142 16.43 15.31 21.91
N ILE A 143 17.02 14.11 21.90
CA ILE A 143 17.43 13.43 20.67
C ILE A 143 16.21 13.03 19.83
N ARG A 144 15.13 12.54 20.47
CA ARG A 144 13.89 12.18 19.77
C ARG A 144 13.22 13.37 19.09
N GLU A 145 13.05 14.52 19.76
CA GLU A 145 12.38 15.67 19.15
C GLU A 145 13.25 16.37 18.08
N ALA A 146 14.58 16.42 18.27
CA ALA A 146 15.50 16.88 17.24
C ALA A 146 15.41 16.01 15.97
N SER A 147 15.36 14.68 16.15
CA SER A 147 15.18 13.74 15.03
C SER A 147 13.83 13.95 14.33
N ARG A 148 12.74 14.06 15.09
CA ARG A 148 11.36 14.21 14.58
C ARG A 148 11.12 15.54 13.86
N THR A 149 11.83 16.60 14.23
CA THR A 149 11.79 17.92 13.58
C THR A 149 12.80 18.09 12.44
N GLY A 150 13.60 17.05 12.14
CA GLY A 150 14.61 17.08 11.07
C GLY A 150 15.91 17.81 11.43
N ASP A 151 16.08 18.25 12.68
CA ASP A 151 17.33 18.87 13.16
C ASP A 151 18.38 17.80 13.49
N TYR A 152 18.90 17.18 12.44
CA TYR A 152 19.96 16.18 12.53
C TYR A 152 21.29 16.78 13.04
N GLY A 153 21.45 18.11 12.95
CA GLY A 153 22.56 18.85 13.55
C GLY A 153 22.50 18.84 15.07
N ALA A 154 21.31 19.06 15.65
CA ALA A 154 21.10 18.89 17.09
C ALA A 154 21.28 17.43 17.55
N VAL A 155 20.84 16.43 16.77
CA VAL A 155 21.10 15.01 17.06
C VAL A 155 22.61 14.72 17.14
N ILE A 156 23.40 15.17 16.14
CA ILE A 156 24.86 15.02 16.12
C ILE A 156 25.51 15.75 17.31
N ARG A 157 25.09 16.99 17.59
CA ARG A 157 25.62 17.82 18.68
C ARG A 157 25.37 17.20 20.06
N LEU A 158 24.18 16.63 20.28
CA LEU A 158 23.84 15.92 21.52
C LEU A 158 24.71 14.65 21.67
N ALA A 159 24.71 13.79 20.66
CA ALA A 159 25.51 12.56 20.65
C ALA A 159 27.02 12.83 20.85
N ARG A 160 27.57 13.87 20.20
CA ARG A 160 28.97 14.27 20.37
C ARG A 160 29.27 14.77 21.79
N ASN A 161 28.38 15.58 22.38
CA ASN A 161 28.54 16.07 23.75
C ASN A 161 28.49 14.92 24.77
N GLU A 162 27.60 13.95 24.58
CA GLU A 162 27.42 12.79 25.45
C GLU A 162 28.60 11.80 25.34
N ALA A 163 29.11 11.59 24.13
CA ALA A 163 30.40 10.93 23.86
C ALA A 163 31.63 11.77 24.24
N ARG A 164 31.44 12.96 24.84
CA ARG A 164 32.47 13.89 25.34
C ARG A 164 33.53 14.35 24.33
N PHE A 165 33.28 14.22 23.02
CA PHE A 165 34.19 14.71 21.98
C PHE A 165 34.07 16.22 21.76
N SER A 166 35.19 16.91 21.54
CA SER A 166 35.17 18.22 20.88
C SER A 166 34.85 18.09 19.39
N GLN A 167 34.35 19.16 18.76
CA GLN A 167 34.13 19.18 17.30
C GLN A 167 35.42 18.96 16.50
N LYS A 168 36.60 19.23 17.09
CA LYS A 168 37.90 18.94 16.48
C LYS A 168 38.18 17.44 16.47
N GLN A 169 38.10 16.79 17.63
CA GLN A 169 38.31 15.34 17.76
C GLN A 169 37.32 14.54 16.91
N LEU A 170 36.04 14.94 16.85
CA LEU A 170 35.07 14.31 15.96
C LEU A 170 35.43 14.51 14.48
N GLY A 171 35.95 15.68 14.11
CA GLY A 171 36.43 15.93 12.75
C GLY A 171 37.57 14.99 12.38
N GLU A 172 38.58 14.90 13.24
CA GLU A 172 39.75 14.04 13.10
C GLU A 172 39.35 12.55 13.00
N ALA A 173 38.45 12.09 13.88
CA ALA A 173 37.92 10.71 13.85
C ALA A 173 37.05 10.39 12.60
N CYS A 174 36.42 11.39 11.98
CA CYS A 174 35.54 11.21 10.81
C CYS A 174 36.16 11.60 9.45
N GLY A 175 37.45 11.92 9.43
CA GLY A 175 38.15 12.37 8.22
C GLY A 175 37.59 13.67 7.62
N ILE A 176 37.15 14.62 8.46
CA ILE A 176 36.65 15.94 8.03
C ILE A 176 37.15 17.08 8.91
N SER A 177 37.13 18.30 8.37
CA SER A 177 37.47 19.49 9.17
C SER A 177 36.47 19.72 10.31
N GLN A 178 36.96 20.28 11.42
CA GLN A 178 36.11 20.83 12.48
C GLN A 178 35.07 21.82 11.94
N SER A 179 35.41 22.59 10.90
CA SER A 179 34.50 23.50 10.21
C SER A 179 33.42 22.81 9.37
N ALA A 180 33.54 21.52 9.04
CA ALA A 180 32.44 20.71 8.52
C ALA A 180 31.54 20.22 9.65
N VAL A 181 32.10 19.72 10.76
CA VAL A 181 31.34 19.31 11.96
C VAL A 181 30.48 20.47 12.50
N SER A 182 31.08 21.65 12.67
CA SER A 182 30.37 22.86 13.12
C SER A 182 29.22 23.27 12.18
N ARG A 183 29.41 23.17 10.86
CA ARG A 183 28.36 23.43 9.85
C ARG A 183 27.26 22.37 9.81
N LEU A 184 27.52 21.14 10.23
CA LEU A 184 26.50 20.11 10.39
C LEU A 184 25.68 20.38 11.66
N GLU A 185 26.32 20.65 12.79
CA GLU A 185 25.65 20.90 14.08
C GLU A 185 24.79 22.18 14.09
N GLY A 186 25.15 23.19 13.30
CA GLY A 186 24.44 24.47 13.21
C GLY A 186 23.40 24.59 12.08
N ARG A 187 23.04 23.50 11.38
CA ARG A 187 22.21 23.55 10.17
C ARG A 187 20.68 23.45 10.41
N GLY A 188 20.23 23.04 11.60
CA GLY A 188 18.81 22.94 11.91
C GLY A 188 18.08 21.93 11.01
N SER A 189 16.77 22.12 10.77
CA SER A 189 15.96 21.31 9.85
C SER A 189 16.26 21.54 8.34
N GLY A 190 17.47 21.98 8.00
CA GLY A 190 17.89 22.25 6.62
C GLY A 190 18.21 20.98 5.81
N SER A 191 18.44 21.12 4.50
CA SER A 191 18.89 20.00 3.66
C SER A 191 20.33 19.62 3.97
N TYR A 192 20.61 18.33 4.20
CA TYR A 192 21.94 17.80 4.55
C TYR A 192 22.58 16.99 3.41
N GLU A 193 23.91 16.99 3.34
CA GLU A 193 24.63 16.09 2.43
C GLU A 193 24.70 14.68 3.02
N THR A 194 24.03 13.72 2.38
CA THR A 194 23.87 12.33 2.86
C THR A 194 25.20 11.66 3.18
N ALA A 195 26.25 11.90 2.39
CA ALA A 195 27.58 11.34 2.60
C ALA A 195 28.28 11.91 3.85
N GLN A 196 28.05 13.18 4.19
CA GLN A 196 28.60 13.78 5.41
C GLN A 196 27.85 13.31 6.67
N LEU A 197 26.51 13.23 6.60
CA LEU A 197 25.72 12.61 7.66
C LEU A 197 26.18 11.18 7.91
N ALA A 198 26.27 10.35 6.86
CA ALA A 198 26.59 8.93 6.98
C ALA A 198 27.90 8.67 7.71
N ARG A 199 29.00 9.36 7.36
CA ARG A 199 30.27 9.18 8.08
C ARG A 199 30.17 9.57 9.56
N VAL A 200 29.61 10.75 9.88
CA VAL A 200 29.51 11.21 11.28
C VAL A 200 28.60 10.30 12.11
N THR A 201 27.54 9.79 11.48
CA THR A 201 26.63 8.77 12.02
C THR A 201 27.39 7.49 12.38
N THR A 202 28.27 7.01 11.49
CA THR A 202 29.14 5.87 11.77
C THR A 202 30.14 6.14 12.89
N CYS A 203 30.79 7.31 12.93
CA CYS A 203 31.77 7.64 13.99
C CYS A 203 31.13 7.63 15.39
N LEU A 204 29.97 8.29 15.54
CA LEU A 204 29.26 8.43 16.81
C LEU A 204 28.34 7.24 17.11
N GLN A 205 28.33 6.21 16.26
CA GLN A 205 27.40 5.07 16.32
C GLN A 205 25.93 5.49 16.43
N ILE A 206 25.56 6.65 15.86
CA ILE A 206 24.19 7.14 15.85
C ILE A 206 23.33 6.15 15.06
N PRO A 207 22.21 5.64 15.62
CA PRO A 207 21.27 4.83 14.87
C PRO A 207 20.77 5.58 13.62
N PRO A 208 21.00 5.08 12.38
CA PRO A 208 20.82 5.87 11.15
C PRO A 208 19.42 6.45 10.92
N TYR A 209 18.39 5.89 11.56
CA TYR A 209 17.03 6.44 11.51
C TYR A 209 16.90 7.80 12.21
N LEU A 210 17.71 8.08 13.23
CA LEU A 210 17.64 9.35 13.98
C LEU A 210 18.05 10.56 13.12
N VAL A 211 18.78 10.32 12.04
CA VAL A 211 19.29 11.33 11.10
C VAL A 211 18.73 11.17 9.68
N GLY A 212 17.58 10.51 9.54
CA GLY A 212 16.88 10.33 8.26
C GLY A 212 17.57 9.41 7.24
N LEU A 213 18.65 8.71 7.62
CA LEU A 213 19.41 7.81 6.73
C LEU A 213 18.83 6.38 6.64
N ALA A 214 17.83 6.04 7.45
CA ALA A 214 17.13 4.76 7.39
C ALA A 214 15.66 4.89 7.81
N ASP A 215 14.80 4.02 7.25
CA ASP A 215 13.41 3.86 7.68
C ASP A 215 13.34 3.44 9.16
N HIS A 216 12.62 4.22 9.96
CA HIS A 216 12.44 4.01 11.40
C HIS A 216 11.87 2.61 11.72
N SER A 217 10.94 2.11 10.90
CA SER A 217 10.35 0.78 11.06
C SER A 217 11.37 -0.35 10.86
N ALA A 218 12.34 -0.18 9.94
CA ALA A 218 13.41 -1.13 9.67
C ALA A 218 14.55 -1.09 10.73
N ALA A 219 14.48 -0.18 11.70
CA ALA A 219 15.39 -0.12 12.83
C ALA A 219 14.73 -0.59 14.13
N LEU A 220 13.46 -0.26 14.36
CA LEU A 220 12.68 -0.78 15.48
C LEU A 220 12.54 -2.30 15.40
N ALA A 221 12.32 -2.88 14.21
CA ALA A 221 12.32 -4.33 14.01
C ALA A 221 13.62 -5.01 14.51
N ARG A 222 14.80 -4.48 14.09
CA ARG A 222 16.11 -4.98 14.54
C ARG A 222 16.38 -4.75 16.03
N ARG A 223 15.74 -3.75 16.64
CA ARG A 223 15.83 -3.48 18.09
C ARG A 223 14.98 -4.47 18.88
N ALA A 224 13.82 -4.88 18.38
CA ALA A 224 12.99 -5.95 18.93
C ALA A 224 13.72 -7.32 18.85
N GLU A 225 14.31 -7.65 17.70
CA GLU A 225 15.17 -8.83 17.51
C GLU A 225 16.35 -8.83 18.50
N GLY A 226 16.97 -7.66 18.73
CA GLY A 226 18.04 -7.49 19.72
C GLY A 226 17.59 -7.73 21.17
N THR A 227 16.46 -7.16 21.59
CA THR A 227 15.94 -7.35 22.96
C THR A 227 15.50 -8.79 23.26
N ASP A 228 15.02 -9.52 22.25
CA ASP A 228 14.65 -10.93 22.41
C ASP A 228 15.89 -11.85 22.47
N MET A 229 16.95 -11.52 21.72
CA MET A 229 18.28 -12.14 21.88
C MET A 229 18.88 -11.89 23.28
N GLU A 230 18.69 -10.71 23.87
CA GLU A 230 19.14 -10.42 25.24
C GLU A 230 18.28 -11.16 26.29
N ARG A 231 16.96 -11.27 26.12
CA ARG A 231 16.11 -12.13 26.98
C ARG A 231 16.52 -13.61 26.93
N ARG A 232 16.82 -14.15 25.74
CA ARG A 232 17.30 -15.53 25.59
C ARG A 232 18.67 -15.77 26.22
N LYS A 233 19.55 -14.77 26.29
CA LYS A 233 20.79 -14.86 27.08
C LYS A 233 20.55 -14.81 28.59
N PHE A 234 19.60 -13.99 29.06
CA PHE A 234 19.33 -13.84 30.49
C PHE A 234 18.68 -15.08 31.13
N LEU A 235 17.90 -15.87 30.36
CA LEU A 235 17.31 -17.13 30.84
C LEU A 235 18.22 -18.36 30.68
N GLY A 236 19.42 -18.22 30.10
CA GLY A 236 20.42 -19.29 30.00
C GLY A 236 21.55 -19.22 31.03
N GLY A 237 21.53 -18.24 31.95
CA GLY A 237 22.68 -17.85 32.78
C GLY A 237 22.70 -18.42 34.20
N ALA A 238 22.59 -19.73 34.40
CA ALA A 238 22.46 -20.33 35.74
C ALA A 238 23.25 -21.65 35.97
N ALA A 239 24.56 -21.69 35.66
CA ALA A 239 25.44 -22.80 36.11
C ALA A 239 26.95 -22.47 36.12
N ALA A 240 27.46 -21.98 37.25
CA ALA A 240 28.82 -22.20 37.78
C ALA A 240 28.84 -21.58 39.21
N THR A 241 29.13 -22.31 40.29
CA THR A 241 30.16 -23.36 40.44
C THR A 241 29.70 -24.62 41.20
N ALA A 242 30.48 -25.70 41.00
CA ALA A 242 30.65 -26.87 41.87
C ALA A 242 29.56 -27.99 41.96
N ALA A 243 30.00 -29.17 41.51
CA ALA A 243 29.78 -30.52 42.08
C ALA A 243 28.59 -31.42 41.63
N THR A 244 29.00 -32.65 41.27
CA THR A 244 28.31 -33.97 41.41
C THR A 244 27.02 -34.31 40.64
N GLN A 245 27.26 -35.10 39.57
CA GLN A 245 26.56 -36.34 39.16
C GLN A 245 25.13 -36.32 38.55
N ALA A 246 25.07 -36.91 37.35
CA ALA A 246 24.01 -37.75 36.77
C ALA A 246 22.57 -37.21 36.63
N LEU A 247 22.19 -36.87 35.38
CA LEU A 247 21.10 -37.49 34.59
C LEU A 247 21.12 -36.87 33.16
N PRO A 248 20.42 -37.43 32.13
CA PRO A 248 20.71 -37.08 30.75
C PRO A 248 20.25 -35.67 30.36
N VAL A 249 21.05 -34.99 29.54
CA VAL A 249 20.63 -33.78 28.83
C VAL A 249 19.50 -34.15 27.88
N LEU A 250 18.29 -33.69 28.19
CA LEU A 250 17.18 -33.67 27.23
C LEU A 250 17.62 -32.83 26.03
N SER A 251 17.83 -33.51 24.90
CA SER A 251 18.12 -32.85 23.64
C SER A 251 16.86 -32.14 23.14
N ALA A 252 16.75 -30.86 23.49
CA ALA A 252 15.76 -29.97 22.90
C ALA A 252 15.89 -30.04 21.35
N PRO A 253 14.80 -30.25 20.60
CA PRO A 253 14.92 -30.57 19.18
C PRO A 253 15.58 -29.44 18.38
N GLN A 254 16.77 -29.72 17.82
CA GLN A 254 17.44 -28.81 16.88
C GLN A 254 16.64 -28.64 15.57
N GLY A 255 15.62 -29.48 15.34
CA GLY A 255 14.56 -29.27 14.35
C GLY A 255 13.74 -28.02 14.66
N GLN A 256 12.92 -28.03 15.71
CA GLN A 256 11.95 -26.97 16.04
C GLN A 256 12.53 -25.55 15.99
N ALA A 257 13.70 -25.29 16.58
CA ALA A 257 14.35 -23.98 16.53
C ALA A 257 14.82 -23.56 15.11
N ARG A 258 15.14 -24.53 14.25
CA ARG A 258 15.50 -24.33 12.82
C ARG A 258 14.25 -24.19 11.94
N GLU A 259 13.15 -24.83 12.33
CA GLU A 259 11.85 -24.86 11.66
C GLU A 259 11.09 -23.53 11.86
N GLU A 260 11.02 -23.02 13.10
CA GLU A 260 10.59 -21.64 13.38
C GLU A 260 11.43 -20.61 12.59
N GLY A 261 12.75 -20.80 12.57
CA GLY A 261 13.68 -19.97 11.79
C GLY A 261 13.42 -20.01 10.28
N ARG A 262 13.01 -21.17 9.73
CA ARG A 262 12.65 -21.34 8.32
C ARG A 262 11.40 -20.51 7.97
N VAL A 263 10.35 -20.60 8.78
CA VAL A 263 9.11 -19.81 8.61
C VAL A 263 9.40 -18.32 8.73
N ALA A 264 10.20 -17.91 9.73
CA ALA A 264 10.59 -16.52 9.92
C ALA A 264 11.38 -15.96 8.71
N ALA A 265 12.37 -16.70 8.21
CA ALA A 265 13.18 -16.28 7.05
C ALA A 265 12.33 -16.10 5.78
N LEU A 266 11.41 -17.03 5.50
CA LEU A 266 10.53 -16.91 4.33
C LEU A 266 9.53 -15.73 4.48
N ARG A 267 9.06 -15.43 5.69
CA ARG A 267 8.23 -14.24 5.98
C ARG A 267 9.01 -12.93 5.84
N ALA A 268 10.26 -12.90 6.27
CA ALA A 268 11.16 -11.76 6.07
C ALA A 268 11.39 -11.47 4.58
N ALA A 269 11.67 -12.50 3.77
CA ALA A 269 11.77 -12.37 2.31
C ALA A 269 10.46 -11.86 1.69
N THR A 270 9.31 -12.37 2.14
CA THR A 270 7.98 -11.90 1.69
C THR A 270 7.76 -10.42 2.01
N THR A 271 8.19 -9.98 3.19
CA THR A 271 8.15 -8.57 3.62
C THR A 271 9.06 -7.69 2.77
N ALA A 272 10.25 -8.17 2.41
CA ALA A 272 11.17 -7.49 1.50
C ALA A 272 10.55 -7.30 0.10
N PHE A 273 9.94 -8.34 -0.48
CA PHE A 273 9.23 -8.22 -1.77
C PHE A 273 8.05 -7.24 -1.69
N ARG A 274 7.27 -7.25 -0.59
CA ARG A 274 6.18 -6.27 -0.36
C ARG A 274 6.69 -4.82 -0.28
N ARG A 275 7.92 -4.59 0.17
CA ARG A 275 8.56 -3.25 0.21
C ARG A 275 9.17 -2.86 -1.14
N LEU A 276 9.71 -3.81 -1.90
CA LEU A 276 10.25 -3.59 -3.25
C LEU A 276 9.19 -3.22 -4.29
N ASP A 277 7.91 -3.57 -4.09
CA ASP A 277 6.83 -3.25 -5.03
C ASP A 277 6.80 -1.76 -5.41
N GLY A 278 7.05 -0.87 -4.45
CA GLY A 278 6.99 0.58 -4.67
C GLY A 278 8.03 1.17 -5.62
N SER A 279 9.11 0.44 -5.87
CA SER A 279 10.24 0.85 -6.72
C SER A 279 10.61 -0.17 -7.80
N THR A 280 9.83 -1.25 -7.97
CA THR A 280 10.12 -2.36 -8.91
C THR A 280 8.97 -2.55 -9.92
N PRO A 281 9.27 -2.74 -11.23
CA PRO A 281 8.29 -3.16 -12.23
C PRO A 281 7.64 -4.50 -11.88
N SER A 282 6.30 -4.55 -11.85
CA SER A 282 5.55 -5.68 -11.30
C SER A 282 5.80 -7.00 -12.02
N ARG A 283 6.14 -6.95 -13.32
CA ARG A 283 6.51 -8.13 -14.12
C ARG A 283 7.80 -8.79 -13.63
N GLN A 284 8.82 -8.00 -13.31
CA GLN A 284 10.12 -8.50 -12.82
C GLN A 284 9.99 -9.08 -11.41
N LEU A 285 9.22 -8.42 -10.54
CA LEU A 285 9.01 -8.90 -9.16
C LEU A 285 8.14 -10.16 -9.10
N ALA A 286 7.20 -10.33 -10.05
CA ALA A 286 6.30 -11.49 -10.09
C ALA A 286 7.03 -12.83 -10.28
N GLU A 287 8.08 -12.88 -11.12
CA GLU A 287 8.85 -14.11 -11.35
C GLU A 287 9.50 -14.63 -10.06
N THR A 288 10.18 -13.74 -9.33
CA THR A 288 10.80 -14.04 -8.03
C THR A 288 9.76 -14.42 -6.98
N VAL A 289 8.63 -13.70 -6.91
CA VAL A 289 7.53 -13.99 -5.98
C VAL A 289 6.89 -15.36 -6.27
N LEU A 290 6.76 -15.76 -7.54
CA LEU A 290 6.24 -17.09 -7.90
C LEU A 290 7.25 -18.21 -7.64
N ALA A 291 8.56 -17.96 -7.80
CA ALA A 291 9.60 -18.91 -7.37
C ALA A 291 9.59 -19.12 -5.85
N HIS A 292 9.50 -18.04 -5.08
CA HIS A 292 9.37 -18.06 -3.62
C HIS A 292 8.08 -18.75 -3.16
N LEU A 293 6.96 -18.57 -3.88
CA LEU A 293 5.71 -19.28 -3.62
C LEU A 293 5.84 -20.80 -3.83
N ARG A 294 6.54 -21.22 -4.89
CA ARG A 294 6.82 -22.65 -5.14
C ARG A 294 7.68 -23.25 -4.02
N LEU A 295 8.71 -22.54 -3.59
CA LEU A 295 9.56 -22.95 -2.46
C LEU A 295 8.74 -23.13 -1.17
N ALA A 296 7.92 -22.15 -0.80
CA ALA A 296 7.06 -22.25 0.39
C ALA A 296 6.03 -23.39 0.29
N GLN A 297 5.49 -23.65 -0.91
CA GLN A 297 4.56 -24.76 -1.15
C GLN A 297 5.22 -26.14 -1.17
N MET A 298 6.47 -26.24 -1.63
CA MET A 298 7.29 -27.45 -1.62
C MET A 298 7.60 -27.83 -0.17
N LEU A 299 8.18 -26.90 0.58
CA LEU A 299 8.49 -27.06 2.01
C LEU A 299 7.24 -27.39 2.84
N ALA A 300 6.06 -26.84 2.52
CA ALA A 300 4.81 -27.17 3.22
C ALA A 300 4.26 -28.57 2.91
N ARG A 301 4.71 -29.24 1.84
CA ARG A 301 4.34 -30.63 1.48
C ARG A 301 5.29 -31.65 2.05
N GLU A 302 6.57 -31.30 2.14
CA GLU A 302 7.68 -32.13 2.64
C GLU A 302 7.77 -32.14 4.18
N ASN A 303 6.75 -31.61 4.87
CA ASN A 303 6.79 -31.38 6.31
C ASN A 303 5.66 -32.12 7.02
N ASP A 304 6.04 -32.96 7.99
CA ASP A 304 5.14 -33.77 8.80
C ASP A 304 4.68 -33.08 10.11
N HIS A 305 5.30 -31.97 10.51
CA HIS A 305 4.93 -31.21 11.70
C HIS A 305 3.84 -30.18 11.38
N GLU A 306 2.64 -30.39 11.94
CA GLU A 306 1.44 -29.59 11.61
C GLU A 306 1.60 -28.10 11.92
N ASP A 307 2.32 -27.73 12.99
CA ASP A 307 2.56 -26.33 13.36
C ASP A 307 3.45 -25.60 12.33
N GLU A 308 4.55 -26.22 11.88
CA GLU A 308 5.39 -25.61 10.84
C GLU A 308 4.68 -25.65 9.48
N ARG A 309 3.95 -26.73 9.16
CA ARG A 309 3.07 -26.81 7.98
C ARG A 309 2.05 -25.67 7.97
N GLY A 310 1.47 -25.31 9.12
CA GLY A 310 0.61 -24.14 9.32
C GLY A 310 1.35 -22.82 9.10
N GLY A 311 2.56 -22.67 9.66
CA GLY A 311 3.43 -21.51 9.46
C GLY A 311 3.85 -21.30 7.99
N LEU A 312 4.20 -22.37 7.28
CA LEU A 312 4.53 -22.37 5.86
C LEU A 312 3.29 -22.10 4.99
N ALA A 313 2.10 -22.60 5.38
CA ALA A 313 0.84 -22.22 4.74
C ALA A 313 0.49 -20.73 4.94
N ALA A 314 0.83 -20.14 6.09
CA ALA A 314 0.67 -18.71 6.34
C ALA A 314 1.57 -17.89 5.40
N VAL A 315 2.85 -18.26 5.30
CA VAL A 315 3.80 -17.66 4.33
C VAL A 315 3.27 -17.81 2.90
N GLY A 316 2.88 -19.02 2.48
CA GLY A 316 2.33 -19.28 1.15
C GLY A 316 1.08 -18.43 0.84
N SER A 317 0.29 -18.07 1.85
CA SER A 317 -0.80 -17.11 1.73
C SER A 317 -0.31 -15.68 1.47
N GLU A 318 0.63 -15.18 2.28
CA GLU A 318 1.18 -13.82 2.13
C GLU A 318 1.83 -13.59 0.76
N VAL A 319 2.52 -14.62 0.25
CA VAL A 319 3.20 -14.61 -1.05
C VAL A 319 2.21 -14.74 -2.21
N ALA A 320 1.22 -15.62 -2.14
CA ALA A 320 0.15 -15.68 -3.14
C ALA A 320 -0.66 -14.37 -3.18
N SER A 321 -0.88 -13.72 -2.04
CA SER A 321 -1.53 -12.41 -1.97
C SER A 321 -0.72 -11.32 -2.69
N LEU A 322 0.62 -11.36 -2.57
CA LEU A 322 1.51 -10.49 -3.33
C LEU A 322 1.50 -10.81 -4.84
N ALA A 323 1.49 -12.08 -5.24
CA ALA A 323 1.33 -12.45 -6.66
C ALA A 323 0.01 -11.91 -7.25
N GLY A 324 -1.08 -11.95 -6.48
CA GLY A 324 -2.36 -11.35 -6.85
C GLY A 324 -2.28 -9.83 -7.05
N TRP A 325 -1.60 -9.13 -6.15
CA TRP A 325 -1.35 -7.68 -6.23
C TRP A 325 -0.50 -7.29 -7.46
N LEU A 326 0.57 -8.03 -7.74
CA LEU A 326 1.47 -7.77 -8.87
C LEU A 326 0.79 -8.01 -10.22
N HIS A 327 -0.05 -9.03 -10.33
CA HIS A 327 -0.85 -9.27 -11.53
C HIS A 327 -1.96 -8.22 -11.69
N TRP A 328 -2.58 -7.77 -10.59
CA TRP A 328 -3.52 -6.65 -10.62
C TRP A 328 -2.86 -5.35 -11.11
N ASP A 329 -1.66 -5.02 -10.64
CA ASP A 329 -0.91 -3.85 -11.11
C ASP A 329 -0.54 -3.93 -12.60
N MET A 330 -0.22 -5.13 -13.10
CA MET A 330 -0.03 -5.37 -14.55
C MET A 330 -1.33 -5.31 -15.37
N GLY A 331 -2.51 -5.29 -14.73
CA GLY A 331 -3.82 -5.35 -15.41
C GLY A 331 -4.35 -6.76 -15.67
N ASP A 332 -3.63 -7.82 -15.29
CA ASP A 332 -4.10 -9.20 -15.38
C ASP A 332 -5.09 -9.51 -14.25
N TYR A 333 -6.35 -9.13 -14.48
CA TYR A 333 -7.46 -9.36 -13.58
C TYR A 333 -7.90 -10.85 -13.52
N GLY A 334 -7.41 -11.70 -14.41
CA GLY A 334 -7.67 -13.14 -14.40
C GLY A 334 -6.79 -13.81 -13.35
N SER A 335 -5.47 -13.72 -13.55
CA SER A 335 -4.49 -14.33 -12.67
C SER A 335 -4.45 -13.66 -11.29
N ALA A 336 -4.79 -12.37 -11.18
CA ALA A 336 -4.99 -11.73 -9.87
C ALA A 336 -6.04 -12.46 -9.00
N ARG A 337 -7.19 -12.81 -9.58
CA ARG A 337 -8.25 -13.57 -8.87
C ARG A 337 -7.79 -14.97 -8.49
N ILE A 338 -7.03 -15.64 -9.35
CA ILE A 338 -6.48 -16.97 -9.09
C ILE A 338 -5.58 -16.93 -7.85
N TRP A 339 -4.63 -15.99 -7.78
CA TRP A 339 -3.71 -15.91 -6.65
C TRP A 339 -4.33 -15.40 -5.35
N TYR A 340 -5.27 -14.45 -5.39
CA TYR A 340 -6.05 -14.08 -4.21
C TYR A 340 -6.95 -15.25 -3.74
N GLY A 341 -7.51 -16.03 -4.66
CA GLY A 341 -8.22 -17.27 -4.33
C GLY A 341 -7.30 -18.32 -3.69
N ALA A 342 -6.05 -18.41 -4.14
CA ALA A 342 -5.03 -19.27 -3.54
C ALA A 342 -4.59 -18.78 -2.16
N SER A 343 -4.44 -17.46 -1.94
CA SER A 343 -4.06 -16.91 -0.64
C SER A 343 -5.14 -17.14 0.41
N ILE A 344 -6.43 -16.99 0.08
CA ILE A 344 -7.55 -17.31 0.97
C ILE A 344 -7.54 -18.81 1.33
N LYS A 345 -7.30 -19.70 0.36
CA LYS A 345 -7.19 -21.16 0.60
C LYS A 345 -6.01 -21.50 1.52
N ALA A 346 -4.86 -20.85 1.32
CA ALA A 346 -3.68 -21.06 2.16
C ALA A 346 -3.86 -20.51 3.59
N ALA A 347 -4.50 -19.34 3.75
CA ALA A 347 -4.80 -18.75 5.06
C ALA A 347 -5.70 -19.63 5.93
N ARG A 348 -6.67 -20.32 5.30
CA ARG A 348 -7.55 -21.28 5.99
C ARG A 348 -6.82 -22.56 6.40
N ARG A 349 -5.84 -23.04 5.61
CA ARG A 349 -4.95 -24.15 6.01
C ARG A 349 -4.02 -23.77 7.15
N ALA A 350 -3.57 -22.52 7.20
CA ALA A 350 -2.80 -21.97 8.31
C ALA A 350 -3.63 -21.72 9.60
N ALA A 351 -4.90 -22.17 9.64
CA ALA A 351 -5.84 -22.02 10.75
C ALA A 351 -6.00 -20.58 11.31
N ASN A 352 -5.59 -19.55 10.57
CA ASN A 352 -5.43 -18.20 11.11
C ASN A 352 -6.59 -17.26 10.65
N PRO A 353 -7.50 -16.86 11.55
CA PRO A 353 -8.69 -16.07 11.16
C PRO A 353 -8.34 -14.66 10.67
N LEU A 354 -7.33 -14.03 11.28
CA LEU A 354 -6.89 -12.68 10.93
C LEU A 354 -6.32 -12.64 9.51
N LEU A 355 -5.43 -13.58 9.17
CA LEU A 355 -4.89 -13.75 7.83
C LEU A 355 -6.02 -14.06 6.83
N ALA A 356 -6.94 -14.96 7.16
CA ALA A 356 -8.05 -15.32 6.28
C ALA A 356 -8.96 -14.11 5.98
N ALA A 357 -9.28 -13.29 6.99
CA ALA A 357 -10.00 -12.03 6.83
C ALA A 357 -9.20 -11.02 6.00
N TYR A 358 -7.89 -10.89 6.23
CA TYR A 358 -7.00 -10.03 5.45
C TYR A 358 -6.94 -10.42 3.97
N GLN A 359 -6.90 -11.71 3.62
CA GLN A 359 -6.92 -12.11 2.21
C GLN A 359 -8.30 -11.91 1.56
N MET A 360 -9.40 -12.12 2.31
CA MET A 360 -10.75 -11.82 1.82
C MET A 360 -10.97 -10.32 1.61
N GLY A 361 -10.47 -9.46 2.50
CA GLY A 361 -10.47 -8.00 2.34
C GLY A 361 -9.57 -7.51 1.19
N SER A 362 -8.44 -8.18 0.95
CA SER A 362 -7.53 -7.87 -0.16
C SER A 362 -8.21 -8.15 -1.51
N LEU A 363 -8.89 -9.30 -1.64
CA LEU A 363 -9.70 -9.59 -2.82
C LEU A 363 -10.92 -8.64 -2.94
N ALA A 364 -11.56 -8.29 -1.82
CA ALA A 364 -12.66 -7.33 -1.81
C ALA A 364 -12.24 -5.95 -2.36
N GLN A 365 -11.06 -5.46 -1.96
CA GLN A 365 -10.49 -4.21 -2.46
C GLN A 365 -10.21 -4.28 -3.98
N PHE A 366 -9.61 -5.38 -4.45
CA PHE A 366 -9.40 -5.63 -5.88
C PHE A 366 -10.73 -5.60 -6.66
N GLU A 367 -11.75 -6.35 -6.21
CA GLU A 367 -13.05 -6.41 -6.90
C GLU A 367 -13.77 -5.06 -6.88
N ALA A 368 -13.73 -4.33 -5.76
CA ALA A 368 -14.27 -2.97 -5.66
C ALA A 368 -13.60 -2.02 -6.67
N HIS A 369 -12.26 -2.01 -6.74
CA HIS A 369 -11.56 -1.20 -7.74
C HIS A 369 -11.89 -1.59 -9.18
N ALA A 370 -12.01 -2.90 -9.46
CA ALA A 370 -12.39 -3.45 -10.76
C ALA A 370 -13.87 -3.21 -11.15
N GLY A 371 -14.69 -2.66 -10.24
CA GLY A 371 -16.11 -2.33 -10.48
C GLY A 371 -17.11 -3.40 -10.04
N ASN A 372 -16.64 -4.55 -9.54
CA ASN A 372 -17.47 -5.65 -9.07
C ASN A 372 -17.97 -5.41 -7.63
N ALA A 373 -18.69 -4.30 -7.42
CA ALA A 373 -19.14 -3.82 -6.11
C ALA A 373 -19.84 -4.89 -5.25
N ALA A 374 -20.79 -5.64 -5.85
CA ALA A 374 -21.51 -6.70 -5.15
C ALA A 374 -20.59 -7.82 -4.62
N GLN A 375 -19.55 -8.18 -5.37
CA GLN A 375 -18.55 -9.16 -4.95
C GLN A 375 -17.64 -8.60 -3.85
N GLY A 376 -17.22 -7.33 -3.97
CA GLY A 376 -16.51 -6.60 -2.91
C GLY A 376 -17.28 -6.61 -1.59
N LEU A 377 -18.55 -6.17 -1.60
CA LEU A 377 -19.42 -6.16 -0.42
C LEU A 377 -19.71 -7.58 0.13
N SER A 378 -19.77 -8.60 -0.73
CA SER A 378 -19.91 -10.01 -0.28
C SER A 378 -18.66 -10.51 0.46
N LEU A 379 -17.47 -10.18 -0.07
CA LEU A 379 -16.19 -10.54 0.52
C LEU A 379 -15.90 -9.77 1.81
N THR A 380 -16.14 -8.46 1.88
CA THR A 380 -15.95 -7.66 3.10
C THR A 380 -16.83 -8.15 4.24
N ARG A 381 -18.12 -8.40 4.00
CA ARG A 381 -19.02 -9.01 5.00
C ARG A 381 -18.53 -10.40 5.45
N SER A 382 -17.86 -11.14 4.56
CA SER A 382 -17.28 -12.46 4.89
C SER A 382 -15.98 -12.35 5.68
N ALA A 383 -15.14 -11.34 5.41
CA ALA A 383 -13.98 -11.00 6.22
C ALA A 383 -14.38 -10.56 7.64
N ARG A 384 -15.41 -9.71 7.77
CA ARG A 384 -15.98 -9.34 9.09
C ARG A 384 -16.44 -10.57 9.90
N ARG A 385 -17.20 -11.48 9.29
CA ARG A 385 -17.62 -12.73 9.96
C ARG A 385 -16.44 -13.63 10.34
N GLN A 386 -15.32 -13.57 9.62
CA GLN A 386 -14.13 -14.36 9.90
C GLN A 386 -13.33 -13.86 11.11
N LEU A 387 -13.37 -12.56 11.42
CA LEU A 387 -12.76 -11.97 12.62
C LEU A 387 -13.60 -12.17 13.90
N GLY A 388 -14.92 -12.30 13.77
CA GLY A 388 -15.83 -12.40 14.91
C GLY A 388 -15.86 -11.13 15.75
N SER A 389 -15.94 -11.27 17.07
CA SER A 389 -15.95 -10.15 18.03
C SER A 389 -14.55 -9.64 18.41
N GLY A 390 -13.49 -10.40 18.14
CA GLY A 390 -12.08 -10.04 18.43
C GLY A 390 -11.49 -9.05 17.43
N LEU A 391 -12.16 -7.92 17.22
CA LEU A 391 -11.79 -6.93 16.20
C LEU A 391 -10.55 -6.12 16.61
N ILE A 392 -9.39 -6.50 16.07
CA ILE A 392 -8.16 -5.68 16.12
C ILE A 392 -8.42 -4.36 15.36
N ALA A 393 -8.13 -3.21 15.96
CA ALA A 393 -8.52 -1.89 15.44
C ALA A 393 -8.06 -1.65 13.98
N ILE A 394 -6.81 -2.00 13.65
CA ILE A 394 -6.26 -1.90 12.28
C ILE A 394 -7.04 -2.73 11.25
N ALA A 395 -7.56 -3.89 11.66
CA ALA A 395 -8.34 -4.77 10.80
C ALA A 395 -9.74 -4.21 10.53
N ASP A 396 -10.42 -3.70 11.56
CA ASP A 396 -11.75 -3.09 11.41
C ASP A 396 -11.66 -1.77 10.63
N ALA A 397 -10.71 -0.89 10.95
CA ALA A 397 -10.49 0.38 10.24
C ALA A 397 -10.24 0.16 8.74
N TRP A 398 -9.35 -0.78 8.41
CA TRP A 398 -9.03 -1.10 7.02
C TRP A 398 -10.21 -1.77 6.29
N LEU A 399 -10.92 -2.71 6.93
CA LEU A 399 -12.11 -3.31 6.32
C LEU A 399 -13.24 -2.29 6.11
N CYS A 400 -13.42 -1.30 7.01
CA CYS A 400 -14.32 -0.17 6.77
C CYS A 400 -13.92 0.65 5.53
N GLY A 401 -12.61 0.88 5.32
CA GLY A 401 -12.12 1.53 4.10
C GLY A 401 -12.36 0.72 2.82
N VAL A 402 -12.22 -0.61 2.89
CA VAL A 402 -12.55 -1.51 1.77
C VAL A 402 -14.07 -1.57 1.52
N GLU A 403 -14.89 -1.51 2.56
CA GLU A 403 -16.35 -1.40 2.46
C GLU A 403 -16.76 -0.10 1.77
N ALA A 404 -16.15 1.03 2.14
CA ALA A 404 -16.36 2.32 1.49
C ALA A 404 -16.02 2.27 -0.01
N LEU A 405 -14.88 1.70 -0.40
CA LEU A 405 -14.52 1.54 -1.83
C LEU A 405 -15.55 0.68 -2.59
N ALA A 406 -16.13 -0.32 -1.94
CA ALA A 406 -17.13 -1.20 -2.54
C ALA A 406 -18.51 -0.53 -2.66
N HIS A 407 -18.94 0.28 -1.68
CA HIS A 407 -20.13 1.14 -1.80
C HIS A 407 -19.94 2.24 -2.85
N ALA A 408 -18.75 2.85 -2.93
CA ALA A 408 -18.43 3.83 -3.97
C ALA A 408 -18.50 3.22 -5.37
N ALA A 409 -18.09 1.95 -5.53
CA ALA A 409 -18.24 1.19 -6.76
C ALA A 409 -19.70 0.79 -7.08
N ALA A 410 -20.61 0.83 -6.10
CA ALA A 410 -22.04 0.66 -6.30
C ALA A 410 -22.78 1.98 -6.62
N GLY A 411 -22.11 3.13 -6.54
CA GLY A 411 -22.74 4.46 -6.60
C GLY A 411 -23.40 4.91 -5.29
N ASP A 412 -23.26 4.13 -4.22
CA ASP A 412 -23.93 4.37 -2.93
C ASP A 412 -23.13 5.36 -2.08
N LYS A 413 -23.37 6.65 -2.30
CA LYS A 413 -22.73 7.76 -1.57
C LYS A 413 -22.90 7.65 -0.06
N ASP A 414 -24.08 7.29 0.44
CA ASP A 414 -24.41 7.46 1.86
C ASP A 414 -23.89 6.31 2.71
N ALA A 415 -23.93 5.07 2.20
CA ALA A 415 -23.18 3.98 2.82
C ALA A 415 -21.66 4.17 2.69
N THR A 416 -21.17 4.79 1.59
CA THR A 416 -19.75 5.15 1.47
C THR A 416 -19.31 6.12 2.56
N ASP A 417 -20.06 7.20 2.81
CA ASP A 417 -19.72 8.18 3.84
C ASP A 417 -19.80 7.57 5.25
N THR A 418 -20.81 6.73 5.49
CA THR A 418 -20.98 5.97 6.74
C THR A 418 -19.80 5.02 7.00
N ALA A 419 -19.32 4.32 5.97
CA ALA A 419 -18.16 3.45 6.05
C ALA A 419 -16.85 4.23 6.25
N LEU A 420 -16.65 5.36 5.57
CA LEU A 420 -15.49 6.25 5.76
C LEU A 420 -15.46 6.86 7.17
N ALA A 421 -16.58 7.36 7.67
CA ALA A 421 -16.69 7.89 9.03
C ALA A 421 -16.41 6.82 10.09
N THR A 422 -16.76 5.56 9.81
CA THR A 422 -16.45 4.43 10.69
C THR A 422 -14.98 4.00 10.58
N ALA A 423 -14.37 4.07 9.39
CA ALA A 423 -12.94 3.85 9.20
C ALA A 423 -12.09 4.89 9.97
N ALA A 424 -12.51 6.16 10.00
CA ALA A 424 -11.85 7.22 10.77
C ALA A 424 -11.84 6.91 12.28
N ARG A 425 -13.03 6.72 12.89
CA ARG A 425 -13.18 6.37 14.32
C ARG A 425 -12.45 5.09 14.75
N ARG A 426 -12.10 4.23 13.81
CA ARG A 426 -11.28 3.02 14.06
C ARG A 426 -9.80 3.24 13.81
N ALA A 427 -9.40 4.16 12.93
CA ALA A 427 -8.01 4.58 12.77
C ALA A 427 -7.52 5.39 13.99
N GLU A 428 -8.41 6.16 14.62
CA GLU A 428 -8.17 6.82 15.93
C GLU A 428 -7.85 5.82 17.06
N GLN A 429 -8.19 4.53 16.88
CA GLN A 429 -8.01 3.45 17.87
C GLN A 429 -6.79 2.56 17.55
N ILE A 430 -5.90 2.98 16.64
CA ILE A 430 -4.69 2.25 16.28
C ILE A 430 -3.50 2.88 17.01
N GLU A 431 -2.83 2.10 17.84
CA GLU A 431 -1.58 2.50 18.47
C GLU A 431 -0.46 2.51 17.42
N TYR A 432 0.17 3.67 17.22
CA TYR A 432 1.16 3.91 16.15
C TYR A 432 2.62 3.79 16.63
N GLU A 433 2.85 3.52 17.91
CA GLU A 433 4.19 3.43 18.51
C GLU A 433 4.88 2.08 18.24
N GLU A 434 4.08 1.02 17.99
CA GLU A 434 4.58 -0.30 17.63
C GLU A 434 4.58 -0.57 16.12
N ALA A 435 5.30 -1.62 15.69
CA ALA A 435 5.17 -2.14 14.34
C ALA A 435 3.73 -2.68 14.13
N PRO A 436 3.11 -2.47 12.95
CA PRO A 436 1.76 -2.96 12.69
C PRO A 436 1.70 -4.49 12.86
N PRO A 437 0.63 -5.04 13.48
CA PRO A 437 0.52 -6.46 13.68
C PRO A 437 0.47 -7.18 12.33
N TRP A 438 1.11 -8.34 12.26
CA TRP A 438 1.08 -9.20 11.09
C TRP A 438 -0.37 -9.59 10.73
N PRO A 439 -0.78 -9.62 9.44
CA PRO A 439 0.01 -9.54 8.21
C PRO A 439 0.18 -8.12 7.59
N TRP A 440 -0.01 -7.03 8.35
CA TRP A 440 0.21 -5.68 7.80
C TRP A 440 1.71 -5.33 7.76
N VAL A 441 2.24 -5.03 6.57
CA VAL A 441 3.62 -4.48 6.42
C VAL A 441 3.66 -2.96 6.64
N PHE A 442 2.51 -2.29 6.51
CA PHE A 442 2.36 -0.84 6.69
C PHE A 442 1.04 -0.55 7.42
N SER A 443 1.09 0.15 8.55
CA SER A 443 -0.08 0.50 9.37
C SER A 443 -1.19 1.17 8.56
N PHE A 444 -2.45 0.88 8.85
CA PHE A 444 -3.56 1.68 8.34
C PHE A 444 -3.66 2.95 9.21
N THR A 445 -3.79 4.12 8.60
CA THR A 445 -3.66 5.43 9.28
C THR A 445 -4.77 6.37 8.83
N GLU A 446 -4.99 7.46 9.55
CA GLU A 446 -5.89 8.56 9.14
C GLU A 446 -5.58 9.06 7.71
N ALA A 447 -4.31 9.21 7.34
CA ALA A 447 -3.91 9.60 5.99
C ALA A 447 -4.32 8.56 4.92
N LYS A 448 -4.42 7.27 5.27
CA LYS A 448 -4.98 6.22 4.40
C LYS A 448 -6.52 6.25 4.38
N VAL A 449 -7.19 6.66 5.45
CA VAL A 449 -8.65 6.95 5.43
C VAL A 449 -8.92 8.14 4.51
N ALA A 450 -8.13 9.21 4.60
CA ALA A 450 -8.21 10.37 3.72
C ALA A 450 -7.96 10.01 2.25
N ALA A 451 -6.91 9.23 1.95
CA ALA A 451 -6.67 8.70 0.61
C ALA A 451 -7.84 7.84 0.10
N THR A 452 -8.44 7.03 0.98
CA THR A 452 -9.66 6.26 0.65
C THR A 452 -10.84 7.18 0.34
N ARG A 453 -11.02 8.29 1.07
CA ARG A 453 -12.04 9.31 0.79
C ARG A 453 -11.81 10.01 -0.56
N VAL A 454 -10.55 10.27 -0.94
CA VAL A 454 -10.19 10.74 -2.28
C VAL A 454 -10.59 9.72 -3.36
N SER A 455 -10.20 8.45 -3.23
CA SER A 455 -10.57 7.39 -4.18
C SER A 455 -12.08 7.17 -4.31
N CYS A 456 -12.81 7.26 -3.19
CA CYS A 456 -14.27 7.20 -3.19
C CYS A 456 -14.90 8.44 -3.86
N GLY A 457 -14.41 9.64 -3.54
CA GLY A 457 -14.87 10.90 -4.14
C GLY A 457 -14.66 10.94 -5.65
N ALA A 458 -13.49 10.51 -6.12
CA ALA A 458 -13.17 10.35 -7.53
C ALA A 458 -14.14 9.37 -8.23
N ARG A 459 -14.42 8.22 -7.60
CA ARG A 459 -15.30 7.18 -8.15
C ARG A 459 -16.79 7.58 -8.17
N LEU A 460 -17.22 8.42 -7.23
CA LEU A 460 -18.59 8.93 -7.14
C LEU A 460 -18.82 10.26 -7.88
N GLY A 461 -17.79 10.85 -8.51
CA GLY A 461 -17.90 12.16 -9.15
C GLY A 461 -18.11 13.32 -8.18
N LEU A 462 -17.58 13.21 -6.94
CA LEU A 462 -17.74 14.17 -5.85
C LEU A 462 -16.44 14.98 -5.64
N PRO A 463 -16.19 16.04 -6.45
CA PRO A 463 -14.95 16.83 -6.37
C PRO A 463 -14.69 17.44 -4.99
N GLN A 464 -15.75 17.76 -4.25
CA GLN A 464 -15.68 18.29 -2.88
C GLN A 464 -15.15 17.27 -1.85
N TRP A 465 -15.33 15.96 -2.07
CA TRP A 465 -14.70 14.92 -1.24
C TRP A 465 -13.23 14.74 -1.56
N VAL A 466 -12.85 14.90 -2.84
CA VAL A 466 -11.43 14.90 -3.25
C VAL A 466 -10.71 16.11 -2.62
N SER A 467 -11.23 17.33 -2.81
CA SER A 467 -10.54 18.54 -2.33
C SER A 467 -10.49 18.67 -0.81
N SER A 468 -11.48 18.15 -0.08
CA SER A 468 -11.48 18.19 1.40
C SER A 468 -10.58 17.12 2.05
N ALA A 469 -10.19 16.08 1.31
CA ALA A 469 -9.36 14.98 1.82
C ALA A 469 -7.92 14.98 1.28
N GLN A 470 -7.64 15.75 0.23
CA GLN A 470 -6.33 15.78 -0.46
C GLN A 470 -5.17 16.12 0.50
N ASP A 471 -5.32 17.14 1.34
CA ASP A 471 -4.25 17.59 2.23
C ASP A 471 -4.00 16.59 3.38
N SER A 472 -5.06 16.01 3.95
CA SER A 472 -4.93 14.90 4.91
C SER A 472 -4.34 13.64 4.28
N ALA A 473 -4.48 13.45 2.97
CA ALA A 473 -3.85 12.37 2.21
C ALA A 473 -2.40 12.68 1.79
N ALA A 474 -1.86 13.87 2.10
CA ALA A 474 -0.53 14.29 1.66
C ALA A 474 0.60 13.35 2.12
N ALA A 475 0.49 12.72 3.29
CA ALA A 475 1.48 11.72 3.72
C ALA A 475 1.52 10.45 2.83
N VAL A 476 0.41 10.11 2.17
CA VAL A 476 0.37 9.03 1.16
C VAL A 476 0.97 9.53 -0.16
N MET A 477 0.67 10.77 -0.55
CA MET A 477 1.29 11.45 -1.70
C MET A 477 2.80 11.69 -1.55
N ALA A 478 3.31 11.79 -0.31
CA ALA A 478 4.74 11.93 -0.02
C ALA A 478 5.47 10.58 0.12
N SER A 479 4.76 9.45 0.07
CA SER A 479 5.36 8.13 0.25
C SER A 479 6.25 7.73 -0.93
N GLY A 480 7.35 7.02 -0.63
CA GLY A 480 8.27 6.47 -1.64
C GLY A 480 7.68 5.36 -2.52
N HIS A 481 6.40 5.03 -2.38
CA HIS A 481 5.72 4.00 -3.15
C HIS A 481 5.15 4.58 -4.45
N GLU A 482 6.01 4.82 -5.44
CA GLU A 482 5.67 5.60 -6.66
C GLU A 482 4.37 5.12 -7.33
N LYS A 483 4.15 3.81 -7.44
CA LYS A 483 2.94 3.24 -8.06
C LYS A 483 1.63 3.60 -7.32
N GLN A 484 1.61 3.59 -5.98
CA GLN A 484 0.39 3.98 -5.24
C GLN A 484 0.19 5.50 -5.27
N ARG A 485 1.28 6.26 -5.22
CA ARG A 485 1.27 7.73 -5.40
C ARG A 485 0.67 8.11 -6.76
N ALA A 486 1.06 7.44 -7.84
CA ALA A 486 0.48 7.66 -9.18
C ALA A 486 -1.01 7.33 -9.28
N LEU A 487 -1.49 6.29 -8.59
CA LEU A 487 -2.92 5.96 -8.54
C LEU A 487 -3.73 7.03 -7.79
N LEU A 488 -3.20 7.53 -6.67
CA LEU A 488 -3.87 8.60 -5.92
C LEU A 488 -3.83 9.95 -6.65
N LEU A 489 -2.76 10.23 -7.41
CA LEU A 489 -2.69 11.39 -8.34
C LEU A 489 -3.79 11.33 -9.41
N LEU A 490 -4.14 10.14 -9.91
CA LEU A 490 -5.24 9.98 -10.87
C LEU A 490 -6.63 10.14 -10.24
N ASP A 491 -6.80 9.75 -8.98
CA ASP A 491 -8.03 10.00 -8.24
C ASP A 491 -8.20 11.51 -7.93
N VAL A 492 -7.10 12.23 -7.60
CA VAL A 492 -7.13 13.70 -7.51
C VAL A 492 -7.38 14.35 -8.87
N ALA A 493 -6.79 13.84 -9.96
CA ALA A 493 -7.02 14.34 -11.32
C ALA A 493 -8.50 14.24 -11.72
N ALA A 494 -9.17 13.13 -11.43
CA ALA A 494 -10.62 12.97 -11.65
C ALA A 494 -11.42 14.02 -10.84
N GLY A 495 -11.09 14.26 -9.57
CA GLY A 495 -11.72 15.32 -8.77
C GLY A 495 -11.43 16.74 -9.26
N HIS A 496 -10.28 16.98 -9.89
CA HIS A 496 -10.01 18.24 -10.58
C HIS A 496 -10.85 18.37 -11.87
N LEU A 497 -10.95 17.31 -12.67
CA LEU A 497 -11.73 17.27 -13.91
C LEU A 497 -13.23 17.47 -13.65
N ALA A 498 -13.80 16.77 -12.66
CA ALA A 498 -15.19 16.94 -12.22
C ALA A 498 -15.50 18.35 -11.68
N SER A 499 -14.48 19.13 -11.33
CA SER A 499 -14.60 20.55 -10.94
C SER A 499 -14.22 21.55 -12.06
N GLY A 500 -14.04 21.08 -13.30
CA GLY A 500 -13.67 21.92 -14.46
C GLY A 500 -12.21 22.40 -14.48
N ARG A 501 -11.35 21.98 -13.55
CA ARG A 501 -9.94 22.39 -13.45
C ARG A 501 -9.06 21.55 -14.39
N LEU A 502 -9.25 21.74 -15.69
CA LEU A 502 -8.61 20.92 -16.74
C LEU A 502 -7.08 20.89 -16.64
N ASP A 503 -6.42 22.04 -16.50
CA ASP A 503 -4.95 22.10 -16.49
C ASP A 503 -4.34 21.32 -15.31
N GLY A 504 -4.93 21.47 -14.12
CA GLY A 504 -4.54 20.70 -12.94
C GLY A 504 -4.81 19.20 -13.09
N ALA A 505 -5.98 18.83 -13.61
CA ALA A 505 -6.35 17.44 -13.84
C ALA A 505 -5.36 16.73 -14.78
N PHE A 506 -5.12 17.30 -15.96
CA PHE A 506 -4.26 16.68 -16.97
C PHE A 506 -2.78 16.78 -16.63
N THR A 507 -2.33 17.77 -15.85
CA THR A 507 -0.97 17.81 -15.28
C THR A 507 -0.72 16.63 -14.32
N LEU A 508 -1.63 16.40 -13.36
CA LEU A 508 -1.51 15.29 -12.41
C LEU A 508 -1.62 13.92 -13.11
N ALA A 509 -2.53 13.80 -14.08
CA ALA A 509 -2.67 12.59 -14.89
C ALA A 509 -1.41 12.31 -15.74
N ALA A 510 -0.79 13.34 -16.31
CA ALA A 510 0.45 13.20 -17.08
C ALA A 510 1.64 12.73 -16.22
N GLN A 511 1.77 13.22 -14.98
CA GLN A 511 2.75 12.73 -14.01
C GLN A 511 2.51 11.26 -13.64
N ALA A 512 1.25 10.86 -13.47
CA ALA A 512 0.92 9.47 -13.20
C ALA A 512 1.23 8.54 -14.39
N VAL A 513 1.00 8.99 -15.63
CA VAL A 513 1.36 8.23 -16.86
C VAL A 513 2.87 8.01 -16.97
N GLU A 514 3.72 8.97 -16.61
CA GLU A 514 5.19 8.78 -16.56
C GLU A 514 5.60 7.64 -15.62
N ILE A 515 4.97 7.56 -14.44
CA ILE A 515 5.21 6.49 -13.46
C ILE A 515 4.64 5.15 -13.96
N GLY A 516 3.46 5.17 -14.57
CA GLY A 516 2.83 3.98 -15.18
C GLY A 516 3.68 3.37 -16.29
N LEU A 517 4.28 4.21 -17.14
CA LEU A 517 5.25 3.81 -18.18
C LEU A 517 6.54 3.26 -17.56
N ARG A 518 7.15 3.99 -16.61
CA ARG A 518 8.40 3.58 -15.92
C ARG A 518 8.30 2.17 -15.34
N TYR A 519 7.19 1.84 -14.69
CA TYR A 519 6.98 0.54 -14.02
C TYR A 519 6.16 -0.47 -14.82
N LYS A 520 5.69 -0.12 -16.02
CA LYS A 520 4.81 -0.94 -16.87
C LYS A 520 3.54 -1.41 -16.14
N SER A 521 2.95 -0.50 -15.36
CA SER A 521 1.71 -0.74 -14.60
C SER A 521 0.49 -0.51 -15.49
N GLY A 522 -0.14 -1.60 -15.93
CA GLY A 522 -1.42 -1.57 -16.65
C GLY A 522 -2.55 -0.93 -15.81
N ARG A 523 -2.52 -1.07 -14.48
CA ARG A 523 -3.48 -0.47 -13.55
C ARG A 523 -3.42 1.07 -13.57
N ILE A 524 -2.22 1.65 -13.58
CA ILE A 524 -2.05 3.11 -13.70
C ILE A 524 -2.50 3.58 -15.09
N VAL A 525 -2.10 2.87 -16.15
CA VAL A 525 -2.45 3.19 -17.53
C VAL A 525 -3.97 3.17 -17.77
N GLU A 526 -4.70 2.17 -17.28
CA GLU A 526 -6.15 2.13 -17.43
C GLU A 526 -6.89 3.16 -16.56
N ARG A 527 -6.36 3.54 -15.39
CA ARG A 527 -6.89 4.68 -14.64
C ARG A 527 -6.65 6.01 -15.38
N ALA A 528 -5.50 6.21 -16.03
CA ALA A 528 -5.25 7.36 -16.87
C ALA A 528 -6.16 7.41 -18.12
N ARG A 529 -6.38 6.26 -18.76
CA ARG A 529 -7.36 6.11 -19.85
C ARG A 529 -8.78 6.40 -19.37
N ALA A 530 -9.14 6.09 -18.11
CA ALA A 530 -10.44 6.45 -17.54
C ALA A 530 -10.60 7.97 -17.39
N VAL A 531 -9.66 8.65 -16.72
CA VAL A 531 -9.67 10.13 -16.57
C VAL A 531 -9.74 10.82 -17.94
N ARG A 532 -9.06 10.28 -18.96
CA ARG A 532 -9.12 10.83 -20.32
C ARG A 532 -10.49 10.66 -20.99
N ARG A 533 -11.21 9.57 -20.72
CA ARG A 533 -12.57 9.31 -21.25
C ARG A 533 -13.65 10.18 -20.59
N GLU A 534 -13.40 10.69 -19.38
CA GLU A 534 -14.28 11.62 -18.68
C GLU A 534 -14.30 13.04 -19.33
N TYR A 535 -13.32 13.37 -20.18
CA TYR A 535 -13.29 14.63 -20.93
C TYR A 535 -13.56 14.44 -22.43
N ALA A 536 -14.61 15.09 -22.94
CA ALA A 536 -14.93 15.13 -24.36
C ALA A 536 -15.00 16.58 -24.89
N SER A 537 -14.24 16.87 -25.95
CA SER A 537 -14.30 18.12 -26.70
C SER A 537 -13.86 17.87 -28.14
N ALA A 538 -14.50 18.51 -29.11
CA ALA A 538 -14.07 18.50 -30.51
C ALA A 538 -12.75 19.28 -30.71
N THR A 539 -12.45 20.23 -29.82
CA THR A 539 -11.25 21.07 -29.84
C THR A 539 -10.56 20.97 -28.47
N PRO A 540 -9.84 19.86 -28.17
CA PRO A 540 -9.17 19.69 -26.89
C PRO A 540 -8.09 20.77 -26.68
N PRO A 541 -8.00 21.39 -25.49
CA PRO A 541 -6.97 22.39 -25.17
C PRO A 541 -5.58 21.73 -25.11
N LYS A 542 -4.51 22.55 -25.14
CA LYS A 542 -3.13 22.05 -25.26
C LYS A 542 -2.81 20.97 -24.23
N VAL A 543 -3.14 21.18 -22.94
CA VAL A 543 -2.85 20.23 -21.86
C VAL A 543 -3.45 18.83 -22.07
N VAL A 544 -4.59 18.74 -22.76
CA VAL A 544 -5.24 17.46 -23.11
C VAL A 544 -4.53 16.78 -24.27
N ARG A 545 -4.05 17.55 -25.26
CA ARG A 545 -3.26 17.04 -26.39
C ARG A 545 -1.87 16.59 -25.95
N ASP A 546 -1.17 17.39 -25.17
CA ASP A 546 0.12 17.06 -24.55
C ASP A 546 0.01 15.77 -23.70
N PHE A 547 -1.14 15.54 -23.06
CA PHE A 547 -1.46 14.28 -22.37
C PHE A 547 -1.77 13.13 -23.33
N ASP A 548 -2.55 13.37 -24.40
CA ASP A 548 -2.88 12.35 -25.39
C ASP A 548 -1.62 11.85 -26.11
N ASP A 549 -0.67 12.71 -26.46
CA ASP A 549 0.61 12.32 -27.06
C ASP A 549 1.40 11.38 -26.14
N ARG A 550 1.45 11.70 -24.83
CA ARG A 550 2.05 10.82 -23.80
C ARG A 550 1.33 9.48 -23.68
N LEU A 551 0.01 9.47 -23.82
CA LEU A 551 -0.82 8.27 -23.71
C LEU A 551 -0.76 7.38 -24.97
N HIS A 552 -0.54 7.96 -26.16
CA HIS A 552 -0.32 7.22 -27.41
C HIS A 552 1.04 6.51 -27.43
N GLY A 553 2.03 6.98 -26.66
CA GLY A 553 3.28 6.25 -26.42
C GLY A 553 3.10 4.95 -25.62
N VAL A 554 1.90 4.67 -25.08
CA VAL A 554 1.64 3.53 -24.18
C VAL A 554 1.13 2.30 -24.94
N PHE A 555 2.05 1.63 -25.64
CA PHE A 555 1.91 0.23 -26.02
C PHE A 555 2.44 -0.66 -24.85
N LEU A 556 1.63 -1.62 -24.38
CA LEU A 556 1.90 -2.49 -23.21
C LEU A 556 2.00 -3.98 -23.59
#